data_AF-A0A952EB21-F1
#
_entry.id   AF-A0A952EB21-F1
#
_cell.length_a   1.000
_cell.length_b   1.000
_cell.length_c   1.000
_cell.angle_alpha   90.00
_cell.angle_beta   90.00
_cell.angle_gamma   90.00
#
_symmetry.space_group_name_H-M   'P 1'
#
loop_
_entity.id
_entity.type
_entity.pdbx_description
1 polymer ?
#
loop_
_entity_poly.entity_id
_entity_poly.type
_entity_poly.pdbx_seq_one_letter_code
_entity_poly.pdbx_strand_id
1 'polypeptide(L)'
;MSLLLENLQLFNRKERFHLLATALPLQHSENLLDPAFAKQLEGLTGLTLPERVFLAIDYHLDWLYAALHTARMSHRASELRWSSATPLDNVFSRKVNGRQAIARSPRDIDLLLAYDDNGRVQILLIEAKFDTSWSNSQLREKAGHLANIFGPNENEWEDLAIPHFLVASPREPQRLDWDVLPNWARKHERWWIKISGAEVNSVSSESLVRVRCCDERGTDSIDGKRWKVV
;
A
#
# COMPACT_ATOMS: atom_id res chain seq x y z
N MET A 1 -18.51 5.79 -11.11
CA MET A 1 -17.38 5.59 -10.18
C MET A 1 -16.98 6.97 -9.66
N SER A 2 -16.24 7.10 -8.57
CA SER A 2 -15.72 8.42 -8.17
C SER A 2 -14.42 8.73 -8.88
N LEU A 3 -14.18 10.02 -9.15
CA LEU A 3 -13.05 10.48 -9.96
C LEU A 3 -11.69 10.08 -9.37
N LEU A 4 -11.60 9.91 -8.05
CA LEU A 4 -10.39 9.40 -7.40
C LEU A 4 -10.15 7.92 -7.69
N LEU A 5 -11.19 7.07 -7.75
CA LEU A 5 -11.05 5.67 -8.17
C LEU A 5 -10.65 5.58 -9.66
N GLU A 6 -11.22 6.42 -10.52
CA GLU A 6 -10.84 6.54 -11.93
C GLU A 6 -9.37 6.98 -12.07
N ASN A 7 -8.92 7.97 -11.28
CA ASN A 7 -7.52 8.38 -11.25
C ASN A 7 -6.59 7.27 -10.74
N LEU A 8 -6.96 6.53 -9.68
CA LEU A 8 -6.17 5.42 -9.15
C LEU A 8 -5.99 4.30 -10.19
N GLN A 9 -7.02 4.04 -11.01
CA GLN A 9 -6.91 3.14 -12.16
C GLN A 9 -5.98 3.69 -13.25
N LEU A 10 -6.18 4.94 -13.68
CA LEU A 10 -5.40 5.59 -14.75
C LEU A 10 -3.91 5.74 -14.39
N PHE A 11 -3.59 5.99 -13.12
CA PHE A 11 -2.22 6.08 -12.63
C PHE A 11 -1.58 4.71 -12.34
N ASN A 12 -2.35 3.61 -12.28
CA ASN A 12 -1.79 2.26 -12.08
C ASN A 12 -1.04 1.78 -13.32
N ARG A 13 0.25 2.14 -13.43
CA ARG A 13 1.13 1.74 -14.53
C ARG A 13 2.09 0.61 -14.18
N LYS A 14 1.94 -0.07 -13.04
CA LYS A 14 2.95 -1.03 -12.55
C LYS A 14 2.92 -2.34 -13.37
N GLU A 15 4.04 -2.66 -13.99
CA GLU A 15 4.19 -3.80 -14.91
C GLU A 15 3.89 -5.14 -14.21
N ARG A 16 4.25 -5.25 -12.92
CA ARG A 16 3.94 -6.41 -12.08
C ARG A 16 2.43 -6.63 -11.90
N PHE A 17 1.65 -5.56 -11.75
CA PHE A 17 0.19 -5.64 -11.67
C PHE A 17 -0.42 -6.07 -13.01
N HIS A 18 -0.01 -5.42 -14.12
CA HIS A 18 -0.52 -5.74 -15.46
C HIS A 18 -0.16 -7.15 -15.92
N LEU A 19 1.01 -7.67 -15.52
CA LEU A 19 1.38 -9.07 -15.73
C LEU A 19 0.45 -10.03 -14.99
N LEU A 20 0.15 -9.78 -13.70
CA LEU A 20 -0.83 -10.58 -12.96
C LEU A 20 -2.23 -10.49 -13.57
N ALA A 21 -2.66 -9.31 -14.00
CA ALA A 21 -3.94 -9.11 -14.68
C ALA A 21 -4.01 -9.76 -16.08
N THR A 22 -2.86 -10.07 -16.69
CA THR A 22 -2.78 -10.84 -17.93
C THR A 22 -2.81 -12.35 -17.66
N ALA A 23 -2.13 -12.81 -16.60
CA ALA A 23 -1.97 -14.23 -16.28
C ALA A 23 -3.12 -14.83 -15.44
N LEU A 24 -3.86 -14.01 -14.70
CA LEU A 24 -5.00 -14.36 -13.86
C LEU A 24 -6.27 -13.66 -14.39
N PRO A 25 -7.49 -14.12 -14.05
CA PRO A 25 -8.74 -13.51 -14.53
C PRO A 25 -9.07 -12.13 -13.92
N LEU A 26 -8.08 -11.29 -13.62
CA LEU A 26 -8.27 -9.93 -13.10
C LEU A 26 -8.77 -8.94 -14.18
N GLN A 27 -8.96 -9.37 -15.42
CA GLN A 27 -9.47 -8.51 -16.50
C GLN A 27 -10.94 -8.09 -16.29
N HIS A 28 -11.62 -8.71 -15.33
CA HIS A 28 -12.94 -8.33 -14.83
C HIS A 28 -12.86 -8.10 -13.31
N SER A 29 -11.89 -7.28 -12.86
CA SER A 29 -11.51 -7.03 -11.45
C SER A 29 -12.55 -6.28 -10.59
N GLU A 30 -13.83 -6.51 -10.82
CA GLU A 30 -14.86 -6.02 -9.91
C GLU A 30 -14.99 -6.98 -8.70
N ASN A 31 -14.91 -8.30 -8.88
CA ASN A 31 -15.27 -9.28 -7.85
C ASN A 31 -14.12 -10.23 -7.45
N LEU A 32 -12.99 -9.74 -6.92
CA LEU A 32 -11.78 -10.57 -6.66
C LEU A 32 -11.08 -10.37 -5.30
N LEU A 33 -11.77 -9.87 -4.29
CA LEU A 33 -11.31 -9.99 -2.90
C LEU A 33 -11.81 -11.31 -2.32
N ASP A 34 -10.91 -12.15 -1.81
CA ASP A 34 -11.30 -13.42 -1.17
C ASP A 34 -12.25 -13.16 0.02
N PRO A 35 -13.41 -13.86 0.14
CA PRO A 35 -14.38 -13.57 1.19
C PRO A 35 -13.88 -13.74 2.62
N ALA A 36 -12.91 -14.63 2.88
CA ALA A 36 -12.33 -14.77 4.21
C ALA A 36 -11.34 -13.63 4.52
N PHE A 37 -10.54 -13.22 3.54
CA PHE A 37 -9.66 -12.06 3.65
C PHE A 37 -10.44 -10.74 3.75
N ALA A 38 -11.53 -10.58 3.01
CA ALA A 38 -12.46 -9.46 3.11
C ALA A 38 -13.01 -9.35 4.54
N LYS A 39 -13.60 -10.44 5.06
CA LYS A 39 -14.12 -10.51 6.44
C LYS A 39 -13.05 -10.26 7.50
N GLN A 40 -11.80 -10.65 7.23
CA GLN A 40 -10.66 -10.37 8.11
C GLN A 40 -10.31 -8.87 8.11
N LEU A 41 -10.37 -8.19 6.97
CA LEU A 41 -10.21 -6.73 6.88
C LEU A 41 -11.34 -5.98 7.58
N GLU A 42 -12.60 -6.37 7.35
CA GLU A 42 -13.78 -5.80 8.03
C GLU A 42 -13.62 -5.89 9.56
N GLY A 43 -13.34 -7.09 10.07
CA GLY A 43 -13.15 -7.35 11.51
C GLY A 43 -11.94 -6.66 12.15
N LEU A 44 -10.94 -6.24 11.37
CA LEU A 44 -9.79 -5.46 11.86
C LEU A 44 -10.02 -3.94 11.79
N THR A 45 -10.81 -3.48 10.81
CA THR A 45 -10.92 -2.06 10.47
C THR A 45 -12.23 -1.41 10.93
N GLY A 46 -13.27 -2.20 11.21
CA GLY A 46 -14.63 -1.72 11.47
C GLY A 46 -15.38 -1.29 10.19
N LEU A 47 -14.79 -1.47 9.02
CA LEU A 47 -15.41 -1.19 7.73
C LEU A 47 -16.38 -2.30 7.31
N THR A 48 -17.31 -1.96 6.42
CA THR A 48 -17.98 -2.93 5.53
C THR A 48 -17.38 -2.75 4.14
N LEU A 49 -16.89 -3.84 3.54
CA LEU A 49 -16.32 -3.81 2.20
C LEU A 49 -17.41 -4.16 1.17
N PRO A 50 -17.61 -3.36 0.11
CA PRO A 50 -18.53 -3.72 -0.97
C PRO A 50 -17.97 -4.93 -1.75
N GLU A 51 -18.86 -5.62 -2.47
CA GLU A 51 -18.49 -6.68 -3.44
C GLU A 51 -17.42 -6.19 -4.44
N ARG A 52 -17.41 -4.87 -4.73
CA ARG A 52 -16.58 -4.22 -5.74
C ARG A 52 -15.58 -3.24 -5.15
N VAL A 53 -14.30 -3.62 -5.16
CA VAL A 53 -13.17 -2.77 -4.73
C VAL A 53 -12.15 -2.64 -5.86
N PHE A 54 -11.59 -1.44 -6.05
CA PHE A 54 -10.35 -1.29 -6.81
C PHE A 54 -9.21 -1.97 -6.06
N LEU A 55 -8.37 -2.72 -6.78
CA LEU A 55 -7.20 -3.39 -6.26
C LEU A 55 -5.99 -3.07 -7.12
N ALA A 56 -4.87 -2.69 -6.49
CA ALA A 56 -3.55 -2.63 -7.12
C ALA A 56 -2.49 -3.25 -6.22
N ILE A 57 -1.52 -3.95 -6.81
CA ILE A 57 -0.32 -4.42 -6.09
C ILE A 57 0.87 -3.53 -6.42
N ASP A 58 1.83 -3.44 -5.49
CA ASP A 58 3.09 -2.71 -5.68
C ASP A 58 2.83 -1.27 -6.19
N TYR A 59 1.83 -0.58 -5.63
CA TYR A 59 1.33 0.68 -6.18
C TYR A 59 2.17 1.87 -5.69
N HIS A 60 2.62 2.74 -6.60
CA HIS A 60 3.59 3.78 -6.29
C HIS A 60 2.98 4.92 -5.46
N LEU A 61 3.61 5.30 -4.34
CA LEU A 61 3.04 6.32 -3.44
C LEU A 61 2.97 7.72 -4.08
N ASP A 62 3.86 8.07 -5.02
CA ASP A 62 3.72 9.32 -5.78
C ASP A 62 2.53 9.30 -6.76
N TRP A 63 2.14 8.12 -7.26
CA TRP A 63 0.94 7.96 -8.08
C TRP A 63 -0.34 8.05 -7.25
N LEU A 64 -0.29 7.65 -5.97
CA LEU A 64 -1.37 7.85 -5.00
C LEU A 64 -1.56 9.34 -4.71
N TYR A 65 -0.47 10.06 -4.43
CA TYR A 65 -0.51 11.52 -4.25
C TYR A 65 -1.01 12.26 -5.49
N ALA A 66 -0.57 11.84 -6.69
CA ALA A 66 -1.06 12.41 -7.94
C ALA A 66 -2.58 12.17 -8.14
N ALA A 67 -3.07 10.95 -7.89
CA ALA A 67 -4.50 10.62 -8.02
C ALA A 67 -5.38 11.47 -7.07
N LEU A 68 -4.97 11.61 -5.81
CA LEU A 68 -5.60 12.47 -4.80
C LEU A 68 -5.63 13.95 -5.25
N HIS A 69 -4.48 14.47 -5.69
CA HIS A 69 -4.35 15.85 -6.11
C HIS A 69 -5.20 16.17 -7.36
N THR A 70 -5.18 15.30 -8.38
CA THR A 70 -6.00 15.44 -9.59
C THR A 70 -7.48 15.47 -9.28
N ALA A 71 -7.97 14.55 -8.45
CA ALA A 71 -9.38 14.51 -8.08
C ALA A 71 -9.79 15.82 -7.39
N ARG A 72 -9.03 16.27 -6.39
CA ARG A 72 -9.33 17.52 -5.66
C ARG A 72 -9.26 18.78 -6.54
N MET A 73 -8.35 18.84 -7.52
CA MET A 73 -8.32 19.93 -8.50
C MET A 73 -9.53 19.90 -9.43
N SER A 74 -9.94 18.72 -9.89
CA SER A 74 -11.05 18.57 -10.85
C SER A 74 -12.42 18.85 -10.19
N HIS A 75 -12.57 18.55 -8.90
CA HIS A 75 -13.72 19.04 -8.10
C HIS A 75 -13.77 20.58 -7.97
N ARG A 76 -12.69 21.29 -8.32
CA ARG A 76 -12.61 22.77 -8.30
C ARG A 76 -12.54 23.40 -9.70
N ALA A 77 -12.36 22.61 -10.76
CA ALA A 77 -12.25 23.09 -12.14
C ALA A 77 -12.83 22.06 -13.12
N SER A 78 -13.96 22.41 -13.74
CA SER A 78 -14.76 21.55 -14.64
C SER A 78 -14.09 21.18 -15.98
N GLU A 79 -12.83 21.57 -16.19
CA GLU A 79 -12.14 21.50 -17.49
C GLU A 79 -10.77 20.79 -17.44
N LEU A 80 -10.44 20.09 -16.36
CA LEU A 80 -9.24 19.26 -16.25
C LEU A 80 -9.32 17.96 -17.08
N ARG A 81 -9.48 18.13 -18.40
CA ARG A 81 -9.12 17.09 -19.37
C ARG A 81 -7.61 16.85 -19.30
N TRP A 82 -7.19 15.60 -19.43
CA TRP A 82 -5.79 15.19 -19.51
C TRP A 82 -5.11 15.66 -20.81
N SER A 83 -4.82 16.95 -20.92
CA SER A 83 -3.88 17.49 -21.91
C SER A 83 -2.44 17.14 -21.50
N SER A 84 -1.87 16.14 -22.16
CA SER A 84 -0.58 15.52 -21.83
C SER A 84 0.63 16.41 -22.16
N ALA A 85 0.76 17.55 -21.49
CA ALA A 85 1.91 18.45 -21.58
C ALA A 85 2.09 19.38 -20.37
N THR A 86 1.01 19.85 -19.75
CA THR A 86 1.07 20.90 -18.72
C THR A 86 1.85 20.43 -17.48
N PRO A 87 2.98 21.07 -17.13
CA PRO A 87 3.65 20.80 -15.86
C PRO A 87 2.73 21.16 -14.71
N LEU A 88 2.53 20.24 -13.77
CA LEU A 88 1.83 20.52 -12.52
C LEU A 88 2.78 21.27 -11.57
N ASP A 89 3.05 22.53 -11.91
CA ASP A 89 3.81 23.45 -11.08
C ASP A 89 3.19 23.49 -9.68
N ASN A 90 4.05 23.45 -8.68
CA ASN A 90 3.78 23.30 -7.25
C ASN A 90 3.49 21.89 -6.71
N VAL A 91 3.09 20.90 -7.53
CA VAL A 91 2.87 19.52 -7.04
C VAL A 91 4.18 18.87 -6.57
N PHE A 92 5.28 19.14 -7.28
CA PHE A 92 6.62 18.66 -6.95
C PHE A 92 7.39 19.53 -5.94
N SER A 93 6.95 20.76 -5.68
CA SER A 93 7.64 21.68 -4.75
C SER A 93 7.15 21.58 -3.31
N ARG A 94 5.96 20.99 -3.08
CA ARG A 94 5.40 20.83 -1.74
C ARG A 94 6.34 20.04 -0.83
N LYS A 95 6.82 20.70 0.23
CA LYS A 95 7.62 20.10 1.29
C LYS A 95 6.80 19.95 2.56
N VAL A 96 6.62 18.72 3.04
CA VAL A 96 6.11 18.41 4.38
C VAL A 96 7.32 18.08 5.26
N ASN A 97 7.46 18.77 6.39
CA ASN A 97 8.61 18.66 7.30
C ASN A 97 9.98 18.73 6.57
N GLY A 98 10.09 19.62 5.58
CA GLY A 98 11.30 19.83 4.76
C GLY A 98 11.54 18.80 3.64
N ARG A 99 10.82 17.68 3.63
CA ARG A 99 10.92 16.61 2.60
C ARG A 99 9.83 16.79 1.54
N GLN A 100 10.15 16.55 0.26
CA GLN A 100 9.15 16.61 -0.81
C GLN A 100 8.03 15.57 -0.58
N ALA A 101 6.81 15.89 -1.00
CA ALA A 101 5.68 14.96 -1.00
C ALA A 101 5.89 13.82 -2.01
N ILE A 102 6.34 14.17 -3.22
CA ILE A 102 6.80 13.24 -4.26
C ILE A 102 8.28 12.89 -4.02
N ALA A 103 8.63 11.60 -4.11
CA ALA A 103 9.95 11.10 -3.73
C ALA A 103 10.82 10.69 -4.93
N ARG A 104 12.10 11.12 -4.95
CA ARG A 104 13.09 10.63 -5.93
C ARG A 104 13.52 9.17 -5.74
N SER A 105 13.04 8.50 -4.70
CA SER A 105 13.21 7.06 -4.49
C SER A 105 11.81 6.44 -4.48
N PRO A 106 11.54 5.43 -5.31
CA PRO A 106 10.31 4.66 -5.22
C PRO A 106 10.11 4.12 -3.81
N ARG A 107 8.91 4.31 -3.30
CA ARG A 107 8.35 3.53 -2.20
C ARG A 107 6.92 3.21 -2.61
N ASP A 108 6.70 1.95 -2.94
CA ASP A 108 5.40 1.42 -3.31
C ASP A 108 4.57 1.10 -2.04
N ILE A 109 3.34 0.62 -2.21
CA ILE A 109 2.56 -0.12 -1.21
C ILE A 109 2.27 -1.51 -1.79
N ASP A 110 2.55 -2.58 -1.06
CA ASP A 110 2.42 -3.95 -1.61
C ASP A 110 1.02 -4.27 -2.11
N LEU A 111 -0.02 -3.80 -1.41
CA LEU A 111 -1.43 -3.89 -1.78
C LEU A 111 -2.17 -2.60 -1.41
N LEU A 112 -2.85 -2.02 -2.39
CA LEU A 112 -3.82 -0.94 -2.23
C LEU A 112 -5.21 -1.47 -2.58
N LEU A 113 -6.16 -1.32 -1.66
CA LEU A 113 -7.59 -1.48 -1.91
C LEU A 113 -8.28 -0.12 -1.81
N ALA A 114 -9.21 0.18 -2.70
CA ALA A 114 -10.00 1.40 -2.60
C ALA A 114 -11.45 1.22 -3.09
N TYR A 115 -12.40 1.90 -2.45
CA TYR A 115 -13.81 1.90 -2.86
C TYR A 115 -14.51 3.18 -2.41
N ASP A 116 -15.65 3.50 -3.04
CA ASP A 116 -16.45 4.67 -2.67
C ASP A 116 -17.41 4.31 -1.54
N ASP A 117 -17.38 5.10 -0.48
CA ASP A 117 -18.30 5.05 0.65
C ASP A 117 -18.98 6.41 0.78
N ASN A 118 -20.21 6.50 0.25
CA ASN A 118 -21.06 7.67 0.34
C ASN A 118 -20.37 8.98 -0.13
N GLY A 119 -19.60 8.93 -1.21
CA GLY A 119 -18.90 10.06 -1.80
C GLY A 119 -17.51 10.36 -1.23
N ARG A 120 -16.99 9.52 -0.33
CA ARG A 120 -15.58 9.55 0.11
C ARG A 120 -14.93 8.19 -0.19
N VAL A 121 -13.72 8.20 -0.73
CA VAL A 121 -13.02 6.96 -1.06
C VAL A 121 -12.30 6.39 0.16
N GLN A 122 -12.73 5.24 0.64
CA GLN A 122 -11.96 4.45 1.60
C GLN A 122 -10.71 3.91 0.89
N ILE A 123 -9.51 4.13 1.44
CA ILE A 123 -8.24 3.64 0.88
C ILE A 123 -7.50 2.82 1.94
N LEU A 124 -7.40 1.51 1.72
CA LEU A 124 -6.63 0.60 2.57
C LEU A 124 -5.25 0.37 1.97
N LEU A 125 -4.22 0.77 2.71
CA LEU A 125 -2.82 0.64 2.35
C LEU A 125 -2.22 -0.50 3.17
N ILE A 126 -1.88 -1.61 2.51
CA ILE A 126 -1.46 -2.86 3.16
C ILE A 126 -0.04 -3.19 2.68
N GLU A 127 0.94 -3.11 3.59
CA GLU A 127 2.34 -3.46 3.29
C GLU A 127 2.67 -4.86 3.83
N ALA A 128 3.16 -5.75 2.99
CA ALA A 128 3.36 -7.17 3.26
C ALA A 128 4.81 -7.50 3.62
N LYS A 129 4.99 -8.40 4.60
CA LYS A 129 6.32 -8.90 4.97
C LYS A 129 6.27 -10.37 5.39
N PHE A 130 6.96 -11.21 4.63
CA PHE A 130 6.87 -12.66 4.77
C PHE A 130 8.07 -13.27 5.51
N ASP A 131 9.26 -13.13 4.91
CA ASP A 131 10.49 -13.82 5.32
C ASP A 131 11.28 -13.12 6.46
N THR A 132 11.11 -11.80 6.58
CA THR A 132 11.79 -10.98 7.59
C THR A 132 10.77 -10.19 8.41
N SER A 133 11.02 -10.07 9.72
CA SER A 133 10.20 -9.23 10.59
C SER A 133 10.30 -7.76 10.15
N TRP A 134 9.25 -7.00 10.41
CA TRP A 134 9.31 -5.55 10.38
C TRP A 134 10.32 -4.99 11.38
N SER A 135 10.86 -3.81 11.07
CA SER A 135 11.72 -3.03 11.98
C SER A 135 11.18 -1.61 12.17
N ASN A 136 11.49 -1.00 13.31
CA ASN A 136 10.99 0.34 13.65
C ASN A 136 11.60 1.45 12.78
N SER A 137 12.73 1.20 12.10
CA SER A 137 13.23 2.10 11.05
C SER A 137 12.33 2.05 9.81
N GLN A 138 12.00 0.85 9.32
CA GLN A 138 11.12 0.67 8.16
C GLN A 138 9.70 1.21 8.41
N LEU A 139 9.12 0.94 9.59
CA LEU A 139 7.81 1.49 9.96
C LEU A 139 7.83 3.01 10.02
N ARG A 140 8.83 3.61 10.68
CA ARG A 140 8.97 5.08 10.80
C ARG A 140 9.23 5.75 9.45
N GLU A 141 9.93 5.08 8.53
CA GLU A 141 10.14 5.57 7.17
C GLU A 141 8.86 5.54 6.34
N LYS A 142 8.11 4.42 6.36
CA LYS A 142 6.80 4.30 5.68
C LYS A 142 5.81 5.31 6.26
N ALA A 143 5.72 5.41 7.59
CA ALA A 143 4.90 6.39 8.29
C ALA A 143 5.23 7.83 7.87
N GLY A 144 6.52 8.18 7.76
CA GLY A 144 6.95 9.49 7.27
C GLY A 144 6.62 9.77 5.80
N HIS A 145 6.53 8.73 4.95
CA HIS A 145 6.08 8.89 3.56
C HIS A 145 4.55 9.03 3.46
N LEU A 146 3.80 8.29 4.28
CA LEU A 146 2.35 8.41 4.36
C LEU A 146 1.92 9.75 4.99
N ALA A 147 2.65 10.23 5.99
CA ALA A 147 2.49 11.56 6.58
C ALA A 147 2.70 12.71 5.56
N ASN A 148 3.64 12.53 4.62
CA ASN A 148 3.88 13.48 3.54
C ASN A 148 2.78 13.52 2.48
N ILE A 149 1.93 12.50 2.40
CA ILE A 149 0.84 12.37 1.43
C ILE A 149 -0.49 12.77 2.06
N PHE A 150 -0.85 12.17 3.19
CA PHE A 150 -2.15 12.33 3.84
C PHE A 150 -2.17 13.38 4.96
N GLY A 151 -1.02 13.89 5.39
CA GLY A 151 -0.89 14.78 6.54
C GLY A 151 -0.22 14.08 7.74
N PRO A 152 0.59 14.81 8.53
CA PRO A 152 1.35 14.23 9.64
C PRO A 152 0.51 13.99 10.91
N ASN A 153 -0.57 14.74 11.08
CA ASN A 153 -1.46 14.66 12.24
C ASN A 153 -2.82 14.09 11.79
N GLU A 154 -3.63 14.96 11.19
CA GLU A 154 -4.95 14.70 10.64
C GLU A 154 -4.88 14.39 9.14
N ASN A 155 -6.01 13.99 8.55
CA ASN A 155 -6.11 13.63 7.14
C ASN A 155 -6.47 14.86 6.29
N GLU A 156 -5.51 15.38 5.52
CA GLU A 156 -5.68 16.55 4.65
C GLU A 156 -6.71 16.36 3.53
N TRP A 157 -7.19 15.14 3.30
CA TRP A 157 -8.12 14.74 2.24
C TRP A 157 -9.47 14.25 2.80
N GLU A 158 -9.83 14.58 4.04
CA GLU A 158 -11.08 14.11 4.68
C GLU A 158 -12.37 14.45 3.93
N ASP A 159 -12.31 15.43 3.01
CA ASP A 159 -13.35 15.84 2.07
C ASP A 159 -13.51 14.90 0.86
N LEU A 160 -12.55 13.99 0.63
CA LEU A 160 -12.40 13.21 -0.60
C LEU A 160 -12.07 11.73 -0.36
N ALA A 161 -11.21 11.44 0.62
CA ALA A 161 -10.63 10.12 0.85
C ALA A 161 -10.37 9.87 2.33
N ILE A 162 -10.55 8.64 2.78
CA ILE A 162 -10.29 8.21 4.15
C ILE A 162 -9.20 7.13 4.10
N PRO A 163 -7.95 7.44 4.53
CA PRO A 163 -6.85 6.48 4.50
C PRO A 163 -6.87 5.54 5.71
N HIS A 164 -6.43 4.31 5.48
CA HIS A 164 -6.22 3.23 6.45
C HIS A 164 -4.84 2.63 6.18
N PHE A 165 -4.10 2.24 7.23
CA PHE A 165 -2.81 1.56 7.08
C PHE A 165 -2.76 0.27 7.91
N LEU A 166 -2.33 -0.82 7.28
CA LEU A 166 -2.14 -2.14 7.87
C LEU A 166 -0.80 -2.73 7.42
N VAL A 167 -0.26 -3.66 8.19
CA VAL A 167 0.84 -4.53 7.77
C VAL A 167 0.36 -5.98 7.69
N ALA A 168 0.70 -6.65 6.59
CA ALA A 168 0.41 -8.06 6.39
C ALA A 168 1.65 -8.91 6.73
N SER A 169 1.52 -9.93 7.57
CA SER A 169 2.61 -10.92 7.77
C SER A 169 2.11 -12.25 8.36
N PRO A 170 2.85 -13.37 8.24
CA PRO A 170 2.43 -14.66 8.80
C PRO A 170 2.37 -14.73 10.34
N ARG A 171 3.09 -13.83 11.03
CA ARG A 171 3.20 -13.77 12.50
C ARG A 171 3.15 -12.31 12.97
N GLU A 172 2.41 -12.05 14.04
CA GLU A 172 2.14 -10.69 14.55
C GLU A 172 3.43 -9.95 15.00
N PRO A 173 3.70 -8.72 14.53
CA PRO A 173 4.90 -7.95 14.90
C PRO A 173 4.96 -7.54 16.39
N GLN A 174 5.64 -8.34 17.21
CA GLN A 174 5.70 -8.18 18.68
C GLN A 174 6.49 -6.96 19.23
N ARG A 175 7.14 -6.16 18.36
CA ARG A 175 8.07 -5.09 18.77
C ARG A 175 7.93 -3.81 17.93
N LEU A 176 6.80 -3.64 17.25
CA LEU A 176 6.56 -2.44 16.46
C LEU A 176 6.16 -1.24 17.32
N ASP A 177 6.86 -0.14 17.10
CA ASP A 177 6.61 1.18 17.65
C ASP A 177 5.48 1.85 16.85
N TRP A 178 4.23 1.48 17.16
CA TRP A 178 3.05 1.95 16.43
C TRP A 178 2.79 3.46 16.57
N ASP A 179 3.35 4.11 17.60
CA ASP A 179 3.18 5.54 17.84
C ASP A 179 3.91 6.45 16.84
N VAL A 180 4.74 5.87 15.95
CA VAL A 180 5.29 6.60 14.78
C VAL A 180 4.27 6.86 13.68
N LEU A 181 3.09 6.21 13.73
CA LEU A 181 2.03 6.36 12.73
C LEU A 181 1.24 7.67 12.95
N PRO A 182 0.85 8.39 11.87
CA PRO A 182 -0.09 9.51 11.95
C PRO A 182 -1.40 9.14 12.65
N ASN A 183 -2.11 10.12 13.22
CA ASN A 183 -3.32 9.84 14.00
C ASN A 183 -4.41 9.18 13.15
N TRP A 184 -4.54 9.56 11.88
CA TRP A 184 -5.46 8.93 10.93
C TRP A 184 -5.18 7.44 10.67
N ALA A 185 -3.94 6.97 10.90
CA ALA A 185 -3.55 5.57 10.80
C ALA A 185 -3.73 4.81 12.13
N ARG A 186 -3.67 5.50 13.28
CA ARG A 186 -3.82 4.90 14.63
C ARG A 186 -5.28 4.67 15.07
N LYS A 187 -6.23 4.63 14.13
CA LYS A 187 -7.68 4.50 14.37
C LYS A 187 -8.22 3.06 14.48
N HIS A 188 -7.35 2.05 14.53
CA HIS A 188 -7.72 0.63 14.54
C HIS A 188 -7.25 -0.06 15.81
N GLU A 189 -8.03 -1.04 16.30
CA GLU A 189 -7.62 -1.86 17.45
C GLU A 189 -6.38 -2.72 17.14
N ARG A 190 -6.15 -3.04 15.86
CA ARG A 190 -4.98 -3.77 15.38
C ARG A 190 -4.55 -3.28 14.00
N TRP A 191 -3.24 -3.13 13.82
CA TRP A 191 -2.62 -2.77 12.53
C TRP A 191 -2.05 -3.97 11.76
N TRP A 192 -2.25 -5.20 12.25
CA TRP A 192 -1.73 -6.42 11.64
C TRP A 192 -2.84 -7.29 11.06
N ILE A 193 -2.67 -7.68 9.80
CA ILE A 193 -3.45 -8.76 9.17
C ILE A 193 -2.58 -9.99 8.97
N LYS A 194 -3.07 -11.16 9.44
CA LYS A 194 -2.37 -12.43 9.21
C LYS A 194 -2.54 -12.86 7.76
N ILE A 195 -1.44 -12.88 7.01
CA ILE A 195 -1.37 -13.63 5.74
C ILE A 195 -0.71 -14.97 6.00
N SER A 196 -1.47 -16.06 5.89
CA SER A 196 -0.85 -17.33 5.49
C SER A 196 -0.24 -17.15 4.11
N GLY A 197 0.95 -17.71 3.88
CA GLY A 197 1.27 -18.11 2.52
C GLY A 197 0.22 -19.12 2.12
N ALA A 198 -0.60 -18.81 1.12
CA ALA A 198 -1.63 -19.72 0.66
C ALA A 198 -1.00 -21.06 0.25
N GLU A 199 -1.76 -22.16 0.31
CA GLU A 199 -1.30 -23.47 -0.15
C GLU A 199 -1.26 -23.54 -1.69
N VAL A 200 -0.46 -22.66 -2.29
CA VAL A 200 -0.22 -22.58 -3.72
C VAL A 200 0.46 -23.89 -4.13
N ASN A 201 -0.33 -24.78 -4.73
CA ASN A 201 0.07 -26.14 -5.11
C ASN A 201 0.55 -26.99 -3.92
N SER A 202 -0.18 -26.93 -2.80
CA SER A 202 0.07 -27.73 -1.58
C SER A 202 1.40 -27.48 -0.87
N VAL A 203 2.11 -26.40 -1.19
CA VAL A 203 3.29 -25.94 -0.43
C VAL A 203 2.80 -25.09 0.75
N SER A 204 3.01 -25.55 1.98
CA SER A 204 2.66 -24.77 3.17
C SER A 204 3.60 -23.57 3.34
N SER A 205 3.12 -22.49 3.98
CA SER A 205 3.94 -21.31 4.28
C SER A 205 5.18 -21.60 5.12
N GLU A 206 5.21 -22.72 5.82
CA GLU A 206 6.34 -23.17 6.65
C GLU A 206 7.33 -24.06 5.89
N SER A 207 6.98 -24.47 4.66
CA SER A 207 7.85 -25.20 3.72
C SER A 207 8.60 -24.28 2.74
N LEU A 208 8.33 -22.97 2.79
CA LEU A 208 8.97 -21.98 1.91
C LEU A 208 10.38 -21.65 2.42
N VAL A 209 11.38 -22.05 1.65
CA VAL A 209 12.79 -21.80 1.93
C VAL A 209 13.29 -20.48 1.33
N ARG A 210 14.33 -19.92 1.92
CA ARG A 210 15.09 -18.76 1.42
C ARG A 210 16.58 -19.10 1.26
N VAL A 211 17.28 -18.22 0.55
CA VAL A 211 18.74 -18.25 0.44
C VAL A 211 19.34 -17.17 1.35
N ARG A 212 20.41 -17.50 2.09
CA ARG A 212 21.23 -16.52 2.84
C ARG A 212 22.70 -16.65 2.46
N CYS A 213 23.37 -15.51 2.30
CA CYS A 213 24.82 -15.45 2.21
C CYS A 213 25.45 -15.86 3.55
N CYS A 214 26.56 -16.60 3.48
CA CYS A 214 27.24 -17.12 4.65
C CYS A 214 28.77 -17.16 4.51
N ASP A 215 29.44 -17.20 5.66
CA ASP A 215 30.87 -17.42 5.76
C ASP A 215 31.25 -18.89 5.46
N GLU A 216 32.54 -19.24 5.61
CA GLU A 216 33.02 -20.60 5.38
C GLU A 216 32.51 -21.64 6.39
N ARG A 217 31.95 -21.20 7.51
CA ARG A 217 31.41 -22.00 8.61
C ARG A 217 29.88 -22.13 8.55
N GLY A 218 29.23 -21.45 7.60
CA GLY A 218 27.77 -21.41 7.47
C GLY A 218 27.08 -20.35 8.34
N THR A 219 27.82 -19.46 9.00
CA THR A 219 27.28 -18.30 9.73
C THR A 219 26.72 -17.27 8.75
N ASP A 220 25.57 -16.66 9.05
CA ASP A 220 25.00 -15.58 8.23
C ASP A 220 26.00 -14.42 8.11
N SER A 221 26.30 -13.97 6.88
CA SER A 221 27.22 -12.86 6.64
C SER A 221 26.87 -12.13 5.34
N ILE A 222 26.86 -10.79 5.38
CA ILE A 222 26.58 -9.94 4.23
C ILE A 222 27.70 -10.07 3.19
N ASP A 223 28.96 -10.10 3.64
CA ASP A 223 30.15 -10.32 2.82
C ASP A 223 30.45 -11.82 2.56
N GLY A 224 29.46 -12.68 2.82
CA GLY A 224 29.56 -14.13 2.68
C GLY A 224 29.75 -14.58 1.24
N LYS A 225 30.86 -15.28 0.96
CA LYS A 225 31.21 -15.82 -0.38
C LYS A 225 30.53 -17.16 -0.70
N ARG A 226 29.69 -17.67 0.20
CA ARG A 226 28.89 -18.88 0.02
C ARG A 226 27.43 -18.55 0.30
N TRP A 227 26.53 -19.46 -0.08
CA TRP A 227 25.12 -19.38 0.25
C TRP A 227 24.64 -20.68 0.89
N LYS A 228 23.58 -20.59 1.68
CA LYS A 228 22.84 -21.72 2.26
C LYS A 228 21.34 -21.54 2.09
N VAL A 229 20.62 -22.65 2.10
CA VAL A 229 19.16 -22.71 2.14
C VAL A 229 18.73 -22.81 3.61
N VAL A 230 17.75 -21.99 4.04
CA VAL A 230 17.15 -21.97 5.40
C VAL A 230 15.68 -21.57 5.37
#